data_AF-A0A949MRX9-F1
#
_entry.id   AF-A0A949MRX9-F1
#
_cell.length_a   1.000
_cell.length_b   1.000
_cell.length_c   1.000
_cell.angle_alpha   90.00
_cell.angle_beta   90.00
_cell.angle_gamma   90.00
#
_symmetry.space_group_name_H-M   'P 1'
#
loop_
_entity.id
_entity.type
_entity.pdbx_description
1 polymer ?
#
loop_
_entity_poly.entity_id
_entity_poly.type
_entity_poly.pdbx_seq_one_letter_code
_entity_poly.pdbx_strand_id
1 'polypeptide(L)'
;MGAGIIAAIVAFFVVGAITGECVVHAKEAGVFPGLVAAAWCLWPAMHVGGVSRYNFLHPVPRRYSQPLKQAFAKVRQVLSDKTYNFGDKWHVTTADTVSHRISATLRFTEEQSHIEGSSLSNIHTKTERVQRLLELDVQFKEEPNDKTVVQLDFRPRVEGVAWYACDSIISGIVSEIENSMGGGSDAGDAASKAIPAPPWWLLGLTALMLLSLWSDINKSLFGAS
;
A
#
# COMPACT_ATOMS: atom_id res chain seq x y z
N MET A 1 -4.07 -9.92 -3.86
CA MET A 1 -2.99 -10.62 -3.15
C MET A 1 -3.17 -12.13 -3.12
N GLY A 2 -4.36 -12.68 -2.82
CA GLY A 2 -4.57 -14.14 -2.71
C GLY A 2 -4.09 -14.96 -3.92
N ALA A 3 -4.42 -14.55 -5.15
CA ALA A 3 -3.97 -15.25 -6.36
C ALA A 3 -2.43 -15.28 -6.52
N GLY A 4 -1.73 -14.22 -6.12
CA GLY A 4 -0.26 -14.16 -6.20
C GLY A 4 0.42 -15.07 -5.18
N ILE A 5 -0.15 -15.22 -3.99
CA ILE A 5 0.32 -16.16 -2.96
C ILE A 5 0.13 -17.60 -3.43
N ILE A 6 -1.04 -17.92 -3.99
CA ILE A 6 -1.31 -19.26 -4.54
C ILE A 6 -0.33 -19.59 -5.67
N ALA A 7 -0.14 -18.67 -6.62
CA ALA A 7 0.83 -18.85 -7.71
C ALA A 7 2.25 -19.06 -7.20
N ALA A 8 2.69 -18.29 -6.18
CA ALA A 8 4.01 -18.44 -5.58
C ALA A 8 4.19 -19.80 -4.88
N ILE A 9 3.17 -20.28 -4.16
CA ILE A 9 3.18 -21.60 -3.51
C ILE A 9 3.28 -22.72 -4.56
N VAL A 10 2.47 -22.64 -5.61
CA VAL A 10 2.51 -23.63 -6.70
C VAL A 10 3.87 -23.62 -7.39
N ALA A 11 4.41 -22.45 -7.73
CA ALA A 11 5.72 -22.32 -8.34
C ALA A 11 6.84 -22.87 -7.45
N PHE A 12 6.78 -22.62 -6.13
CA PHE A 12 7.72 -23.17 -5.16
C PHE A 12 7.75 -24.70 -5.21
N PHE A 13 6.58 -25.35 -5.08
CA PHE A 13 6.50 -26.79 -5.04
C PHE A 13 6.86 -27.45 -6.37
N VAL A 14 6.40 -26.90 -7.50
CA VAL A 14 6.67 -27.47 -8.83
C VAL A 14 8.14 -27.34 -9.19
N VAL A 15 8.73 -26.15 -9.06
CA VAL A 15 10.15 -25.94 -9.39
C VAL A 15 11.04 -26.68 -8.42
N GLY A 16 10.70 -26.69 -7.13
CA GLY A 16 11.46 -27.45 -6.13
C GLY A 16 11.44 -28.95 -6.38
N ALA A 17 10.28 -29.53 -6.71
CA ALA A 17 10.17 -30.94 -7.03
C ALA A 17 10.94 -31.31 -8.32
N ILE A 18 10.78 -30.52 -9.39
CA ILE A 18 11.46 -30.79 -10.66
C ILE A 18 12.99 -30.71 -10.48
N THR A 19 13.49 -29.67 -9.82
CA THR A 19 14.94 -29.51 -9.64
C THR A 19 15.51 -30.56 -8.68
N GLY A 20 14.84 -30.82 -7.56
CA GLY A 20 15.30 -31.77 -6.56
C GLY A 20 15.22 -33.22 -6.99
N GLU A 21 14.12 -33.62 -7.64
CA GLU A 21 13.86 -35.03 -7.98
C GLU A 21 14.31 -35.41 -9.40
N CYS A 22 14.19 -34.50 -10.38
CA CYS A 22 14.43 -34.82 -11.79
C CYS A 22 15.78 -34.35 -12.33
N VAL A 23 16.44 -33.36 -11.70
CA VAL A 23 17.69 -32.77 -12.21
C VAL A 23 18.91 -33.17 -11.36
N VAL A 24 18.85 -32.93 -10.05
CA VAL A 24 20.01 -33.11 -9.16
C VAL A 24 19.92 -34.43 -8.37
N HIS A 25 18.73 -35.04 -8.29
CA HIS A 25 18.45 -36.19 -7.43
C HIS A 25 18.85 -35.98 -5.95
N ALA A 26 18.79 -34.72 -5.49
CA ALA A 26 19.04 -34.30 -4.12
C ALA A 26 17.90 -33.41 -3.65
N LYS A 27 17.14 -33.86 -2.65
CA LYS A 27 15.90 -33.19 -2.18
C LYS A 27 16.12 -31.74 -1.73
N GLU A 28 17.27 -31.43 -1.14
CA GLU A 28 17.56 -30.08 -0.63
C GLU A 28 17.97 -29.09 -1.73
N ALA A 29 18.47 -29.58 -2.86
CA ALA A 29 18.90 -28.73 -3.99
C ALA A 29 17.74 -28.04 -4.71
N GLY A 30 16.50 -28.52 -4.53
CA GLY A 30 15.29 -27.92 -5.11
C GLY A 30 14.74 -26.72 -4.34
N VAL A 31 15.12 -26.55 -3.06
CA VAL A 31 14.50 -25.54 -2.18
C VAL A 31 14.81 -24.12 -2.66
N PHE A 32 16.08 -23.83 -3.00
CA PHE A 32 16.49 -22.50 -3.43
C PHE A 32 15.93 -22.10 -4.81
N PRO A 33 15.95 -22.96 -5.84
CA PRO A 33 15.22 -22.75 -7.10
C PRO A 33 13.72 -22.51 -6.91
N GLY A 34 13.09 -23.30 -6.03
CA GLY A 34 11.68 -23.10 -5.65
C GLY A 34 11.43 -21.72 -5.06
N LEU A 35 12.26 -21.26 -4.12
CA LEU A 35 12.12 -19.94 -3.48
C LEU A 35 12.26 -18.80 -4.51
N VAL A 36 13.21 -18.90 -5.43
CA VAL A 36 13.40 -17.89 -6.47
C VAL A 36 12.19 -17.84 -7.41
N ALA A 37 11.66 -18.99 -7.83
CA ALA A 37 10.44 -19.05 -8.64
C ALA A 37 9.22 -18.43 -7.92
N ALA A 38 9.08 -18.69 -6.62
CA ALA A 38 8.05 -18.07 -5.78
C ALA A 38 8.20 -16.55 -5.71
N ALA A 39 9.43 -16.04 -5.55
CA ALA A 39 9.72 -14.60 -5.51
C ALA A 39 9.33 -13.91 -6.84
N TRP A 40 9.61 -14.56 -7.98
CA TRP A 40 9.19 -14.08 -9.30
C TRP A 40 7.65 -14.00 -9.45
N CYS A 41 6.93 -14.97 -8.92
CA CYS A 41 5.46 -14.97 -8.94
C CYS A 41 4.86 -13.92 -7.99
N LEU A 42 5.52 -13.69 -6.84
CA LEU A 42 5.03 -12.77 -5.82
C LEU A 42 5.27 -11.30 -6.18
N TRP A 43 6.37 -11.00 -6.89
CA TRP A 43 6.78 -9.64 -7.22
C TRP A 43 5.68 -8.78 -7.88
N PRO A 44 5.02 -9.21 -8.98
CA PRO A 44 3.96 -8.42 -9.60
C PRO A 44 2.81 -8.12 -8.64
N ALA A 45 2.42 -9.10 -7.82
CA ALA A 45 1.34 -8.94 -6.85
C ALA A 45 1.71 -7.93 -5.74
N MET A 46 2.96 -7.93 -5.29
CA MET A 46 3.47 -6.94 -4.34
C MET A 46 3.52 -5.54 -4.95
N HIS A 47 3.97 -5.42 -6.20
CA HIS A 47 4.02 -4.14 -6.90
C HIS A 47 2.61 -3.54 -7.07
N VAL A 48 1.66 -4.31 -7.61
CA VAL A 48 0.28 -3.87 -7.80
C VAL A 48 -0.39 -3.53 -6.47
N GLY A 49 -0.12 -4.31 -5.41
CA GLY A 49 -0.59 -4.01 -4.06
C GLY A 49 -0.02 -2.71 -3.51
N GLY A 50 1.29 -2.48 -3.68
CA GLY A 50 1.98 -1.26 -3.29
C GLY A 50 1.46 -0.02 -4.02
N VAL A 51 1.30 -0.10 -5.34
CA VAL A 51 0.75 0.99 -6.16
C VAL A 51 -0.71 1.26 -5.81
N SER A 52 -1.52 0.23 -5.59
CA SER A 52 -2.92 0.41 -5.19
C SER A 52 -3.03 1.08 -3.82
N ARG A 53 -2.13 0.74 -2.89
CA ARG A 53 -2.01 1.42 -1.60
C ARG A 53 -1.57 2.87 -1.77
N TYR A 54 -0.59 3.13 -2.64
CA TYR A 54 -0.14 4.48 -2.92
C TYR A 54 -1.27 5.34 -3.49
N ASN A 55 -1.98 4.86 -4.52
CA ASN A 55 -3.11 5.58 -5.13
C ASN A 55 -4.29 5.79 -4.17
N PHE A 56 -4.43 4.93 -3.17
CA PHE A 56 -5.43 5.10 -2.13
C PHE A 56 -5.06 6.22 -1.16
N LEU A 57 -3.79 6.31 -0.76
CA LEU A 57 -3.29 7.38 0.12
C LEU A 57 -3.10 8.72 -0.61
N HIS A 58 -2.89 8.66 -1.92
CA HIS A 58 -2.66 9.79 -2.81
C HIS A 58 -3.67 9.74 -3.95
N PRO A 59 -4.96 10.04 -3.68
CA PRO A 59 -5.97 10.10 -4.72
C PRO A 59 -5.59 11.08 -5.82
N VAL A 60 -6.07 10.80 -7.03
CA VAL A 60 -5.78 11.61 -8.22
C VAL A 60 -6.21 13.06 -7.97
N PRO A 61 -5.35 14.05 -8.26
CA PRO A 61 -5.73 15.45 -8.12
C PRO A 61 -6.96 15.76 -8.97
N ARG A 62 -7.91 16.51 -8.42
CA ARG A 62 -9.17 16.84 -9.11
C ARG A 62 -9.27 18.32 -9.43
N ARG A 63 -9.76 18.62 -10.63
CA ARG A 63 -10.08 19.99 -11.10
C ARG A 63 -11.51 20.32 -10.74
N TYR A 64 -11.69 21.46 -10.10
CA TYR A 64 -12.99 22.02 -9.75
C TYR A 64 -13.20 23.35 -10.47
N SER A 65 -14.42 23.59 -10.91
CA SER A 65 -14.84 24.85 -11.55
C SER A 65 -15.19 25.91 -10.50
N GLN A 66 -14.26 26.17 -9.58
CA GLN A 66 -14.41 27.18 -8.52
C GLN A 66 -13.12 27.97 -8.36
N PRO A 67 -13.19 29.27 -8.01
CA PRO A 67 -12.01 30.07 -7.76
C PRO A 67 -11.27 29.61 -6.50
N LEU A 68 -9.95 29.79 -6.47
CA LEU A 68 -9.03 29.29 -5.43
C LEU A 68 -9.46 29.64 -4.01
N LYS A 69 -9.87 30.90 -3.79
CA LYS A 69 -10.31 31.38 -2.48
C LYS A 69 -11.56 30.65 -1.98
N GLN A 70 -12.49 30.36 -2.89
CA GLN A 70 -13.73 29.66 -2.55
C GLN A 70 -13.48 28.17 -2.29
N ALA A 71 -12.66 27.52 -3.12
CA ALA A 71 -12.26 26.13 -2.92
C ALA A 71 -11.54 25.94 -1.58
N PHE A 72 -10.59 26.82 -1.26
CA PHE A 72 -9.86 26.79 0.00
C PHE A 72 -10.79 26.96 1.22
N ALA A 73 -11.70 27.92 1.17
CA ALA A 73 -12.66 28.16 2.25
C ALA A 73 -13.58 26.96 2.48
N LYS A 74 -14.08 26.35 1.40
CA LYS A 74 -14.95 25.16 1.47
C LYS A 74 -14.25 23.95 2.04
N VAL A 75 -13.04 23.62 1.56
CA VAL A 75 -12.28 22.48 2.11
C VAL A 75 -11.97 22.69 3.59
N ARG A 76 -11.59 23.91 3.99
CA ARG A 76 -11.39 24.25 5.40
C ARG A 76 -12.66 24.08 6.22
N GLN A 77 -13.80 24.49 5.68
CA GLN A 77 -15.10 24.33 6.35
C GLN A 77 -15.46 22.85 6.52
N VAL A 78 -15.32 22.03 5.47
CA VAL A 78 -15.56 20.57 5.55
C VAL A 78 -14.69 19.92 6.63
N LEU A 79 -13.41 20.30 6.72
CA LEU A 79 -12.52 19.79 7.77
C LEU A 79 -12.99 20.17 9.18
N SER A 80 -13.51 21.38 9.37
CA SER A 80 -14.00 21.89 10.65
C SER A 80 -15.34 21.27 11.08
N ASP A 81 -16.23 21.07 10.12
CA ASP A 81 -17.61 20.63 10.37
C ASP A 81 -17.68 19.11 10.53
N LYS A 82 -16.78 18.36 9.87
CA LYS A 82 -16.78 16.90 9.91
C LYS A 82 -16.41 16.37 11.29
N THR A 83 -17.40 15.76 11.94
CA THR A 83 -17.26 14.94 13.14
C THR A 83 -17.34 13.46 12.79
N TYR A 84 -16.55 12.65 13.49
CA TYR A 84 -16.64 11.21 13.38
C TYR A 84 -17.34 10.59 14.59
N ASN A 85 -17.83 9.35 14.45
CA ASN A 85 -18.54 8.63 15.50
C ASN A 85 -17.71 8.42 16.78
N PHE A 86 -16.38 8.53 16.69
CA PHE A 86 -15.47 8.49 17.83
C PHE A 86 -15.28 9.85 18.52
N GLY A 87 -16.04 10.88 18.14
CA GLY A 87 -16.10 12.17 18.81
C GLY A 87 -14.96 13.15 18.50
N ASP A 88 -13.95 12.72 17.74
CA ASP A 88 -12.85 13.60 17.30
C ASP A 88 -13.14 14.23 15.93
N LYS A 89 -12.46 15.35 15.67
CA LYS A 89 -12.57 16.16 14.45
C LYS A 89 -11.19 16.31 13.81
N TRP A 90 -11.15 16.80 12.57
CA TRP A 90 -9.88 17.21 11.99
C TRP A 90 -9.36 18.47 12.66
N HIS A 91 -8.13 18.39 13.18
CA HIS A 91 -7.40 19.52 13.72
C HIS A 91 -6.52 20.12 12.62
N VAL A 92 -6.90 21.29 12.12
CA VAL A 92 -6.13 22.03 11.11
C VAL A 92 -4.88 22.60 11.78
N THR A 93 -3.71 22.04 11.47
CA THR A 93 -2.42 22.44 12.07
C THR A 93 -1.83 23.65 11.36
N THR A 94 -1.94 23.71 10.03
CA THR A 94 -1.48 24.84 9.22
C THR A 94 -2.47 25.09 8.10
N ALA A 95 -2.92 26.34 7.92
CA ALA A 95 -3.72 26.75 6.78
C ALA A 95 -3.08 27.99 6.17
N ASP A 96 -2.19 27.77 5.21
CA ASP A 96 -1.44 28.85 4.57
C ASP A 96 -2.06 29.19 3.21
N THR A 97 -2.56 30.42 3.11
CA THR A 97 -3.12 30.97 1.87
C THR A 97 -2.05 31.42 0.88
N VAL A 98 -0.81 31.63 1.32
CA VAL A 98 0.33 32.03 0.46
C VAL A 98 0.92 30.80 -0.22
N SER A 99 1.17 29.73 0.55
CA SER A 99 1.67 28.45 0.01
C SER A 99 0.56 27.56 -0.55
N HIS A 100 -0.69 28.02 -0.56
CA HIS A 100 -1.86 27.29 -1.03
C HIS A 100 -1.97 25.87 -0.48
N ARG A 101 -1.82 25.73 0.85
CA ARG A 101 -1.71 24.44 1.52
C ARG A 101 -2.46 24.39 2.84
N ILE A 102 -3.17 23.29 3.09
CA ILE A 102 -3.83 22.99 4.37
C ILE A 102 -3.29 21.67 4.89
N SER A 103 -2.68 21.68 6.07
CA SER A 103 -2.33 20.47 6.80
C SER A 103 -3.34 20.29 7.95
N ALA A 104 -3.87 19.08 8.07
CA ALA A 104 -4.78 18.70 9.12
C ALA A 104 -4.37 17.35 9.73
N THR A 105 -4.74 17.12 10.97
CA THR A 105 -4.46 15.89 11.70
C THR A 105 -5.74 15.36 12.34
N LEU A 106 -5.95 14.06 12.29
CA LEU A 106 -7.09 13.39 12.90
C LEU A 106 -6.57 12.29 13.81
N ARG A 107 -7.02 12.26 15.07
CA ARG A 107 -6.81 11.11 15.94
C ARG A 107 -8.07 10.27 15.89
N PHE A 108 -7.90 8.96 15.66
CA PHE A 108 -9.02 8.04 15.69
C PHE A 108 -8.64 6.84 16.54
N THR A 109 -9.63 6.28 17.22
CA THR A 109 -9.44 5.08 18.05
C THR A 109 -10.07 3.90 17.33
N GLU A 110 -9.34 2.81 17.22
CA GLU A 110 -9.82 1.57 16.59
C GLU A 110 -9.67 0.40 17.57
N GLU A 111 -10.64 -0.50 17.56
CA GLU A 111 -10.57 -1.76 18.30
C GLU A 111 -9.84 -2.80 17.45
N GLN A 112 -8.62 -3.16 17.84
CA GLN A 112 -7.86 -4.26 17.25
C GLN A 112 -8.03 -5.53 18.09
N SER A 113 -8.47 -6.61 17.47
CA SER A 113 -8.48 -7.93 18.10
C SER A 113 -7.11 -8.58 17.96
N HIS A 114 -6.40 -8.73 19.07
CA HIS A 114 -5.17 -9.53 19.15
C HIS A 114 -5.52 -10.96 19.57
N ILE A 115 -4.92 -11.93 18.90
CA ILE A 115 -4.97 -13.34 19.29
C ILE A 115 -3.76 -13.58 20.20
N GLU A 116 -3.98 -13.65 21.50
CA GLU A 116 -2.94 -14.01 22.46
C GLU A 116 -2.99 -15.52 22.72
N GLY A 117 -1.84 -16.18 22.57
CA GLY A 117 -1.66 -17.57 22.97
C GLY A 117 -1.23 -17.63 24.43
N SER A 118 -2.11 -18.16 25.30
CA SER A 118 -1.71 -18.55 26.65
C SER A 118 -0.93 -19.87 26.60
N SER A 119 0.05 -20.04 27.50
CA SER A 119 0.85 -21.28 27.64
C SER A 119 0.00 -22.52 27.99
N LEU A 120 -1.28 -22.35 28.31
CA LEU A 120 -2.28 -23.38 28.54
C LEU A 120 -3.35 -23.33 27.44
N SER A 121 -3.08 -23.97 26.29
CA SER A 121 -3.94 -24.39 25.15
C SER A 121 -5.21 -23.59 24.76
N ASN A 122 -5.46 -22.41 25.31
CA ASN A 122 -6.66 -21.62 25.11
C ASN A 122 -6.27 -20.35 24.36
N ILE A 123 -6.74 -20.28 23.13
CA ILE A 123 -6.61 -19.13 22.25
C ILE A 123 -7.65 -18.11 22.73
N HIS A 124 -7.19 -16.98 23.26
CA HIS A 124 -8.08 -15.89 23.67
C HIS A 124 -7.92 -14.71 22.71
N THR A 125 -9.05 -14.18 22.23
CA THR A 125 -9.10 -12.94 21.46
C THR A 125 -9.30 -11.78 22.43
N LYS A 126 -8.28 -10.92 22.56
CA LYS A 126 -8.35 -9.69 23.34
C LYS A 126 -8.54 -8.51 22.40
N THR A 127 -9.60 -7.73 22.61
CA THR A 127 -9.84 -6.49 21.88
C THR A 127 -9.18 -5.33 22.60
N GLU A 128 -8.24 -4.66 21.95
CA GLU A 128 -7.54 -3.48 22.47
C GLU A 128 -7.87 -2.24 21.67
N ARG A 129 -8.11 -1.12 22.35
CA ARG A 129 -8.35 0.18 21.72
C ARG A 129 -7.01 0.85 21.43
N VAL A 130 -6.64 0.90 20.16
CA VAL A 130 -5.41 1.55 19.70
C VAL A 130 -5.76 2.92 19.14
N GLN A 131 -5.09 3.96 19.65
CA GLN A 131 -5.17 5.30 19.07
C GLN A 131 -4.24 5.40 17.87
N ARG A 132 -4.75 5.94 16.77
CA ARG A 132 -4.04 6.15 15.53
C ARG A 132 -4.16 7.60 15.08
N LEU A 133 -3.19 8.06 14.30
CA LEU A 133 -3.14 9.42 13.80
C LEU A 133 -3.02 9.41 12.27
N LEU A 134 -3.89 10.18 11.63
CA LEU A 134 -3.93 10.39 10.19
C LEU A 134 -3.64 11.85 9.90
N GLU A 135 -2.56 12.12 9.17
CA GLU A 135 -2.26 13.45 8.65
C GLU A 135 -2.87 13.57 7.25
N LEU A 136 -3.49 14.71 6.96
CA LEU A 136 -3.99 15.08 5.66
C LEU A 136 -3.27 16.35 5.23
N ASP A 137 -2.72 16.32 4.03
CA ASP A 137 -2.12 17.45 3.36
C ASP A 137 -2.93 17.78 2.10
N VAL A 138 -3.45 18.98 2.03
CA VAL A 138 -4.22 19.48 0.88
C VAL A 138 -3.42 20.56 0.20
N GLN A 139 -3.12 20.36 -1.08
CA GLN A 139 -2.44 21.34 -1.92
C GLN A 139 -3.41 21.85 -2.98
N PHE A 140 -3.42 23.17 -3.15
CA PHE A 140 -4.25 23.84 -4.14
C PHE A 140 -3.37 24.46 -5.22
N LYS A 141 -3.75 24.27 -6.47
CA LYS A 141 -3.08 24.89 -7.62
C LYS A 141 -4.12 25.58 -8.50
N GLU A 142 -3.83 26.82 -8.87
CA GLU A 142 -4.68 27.59 -9.78
C GLU A 142 -4.37 27.22 -11.24
N GLU A 143 -5.42 27.02 -12.02
CA GLU A 143 -5.38 26.85 -13.47
C GLU A 143 -6.12 28.02 -14.15
N PRO A 144 -5.77 28.36 -15.40
CA PRO A 144 -6.49 29.39 -16.15
C PRO A 144 -7.99 29.05 -16.32
N ASN A 145 -8.84 30.09 -16.36
CA ASN A 145 -10.32 30.04 -16.39
C ASN A 145 -11.01 29.71 -15.04
N ASP A 146 -10.54 30.27 -13.92
CA ASP A 146 -11.15 30.10 -12.59
C ASP A 146 -11.31 28.63 -12.17
N LYS A 147 -10.35 27.80 -12.58
CA LYS A 147 -10.29 26.38 -12.22
C LYS A 147 -9.24 26.16 -11.15
N THR A 148 -9.55 25.28 -10.21
CA THR A 148 -8.64 24.92 -9.13
C THR A 148 -8.40 23.43 -9.11
N VAL A 149 -7.14 23.04 -9.12
CA VAL A 149 -6.72 21.66 -8.89
C VAL A 149 -6.51 21.50 -7.39
N VAL A 150 -7.19 20.52 -6.79
CA VAL A 150 -7.02 20.15 -5.40
C VAL A 150 -6.39 18.77 -5.35
N GLN A 151 -5.22 18.67 -4.72
CA GLN A 151 -4.52 17.44 -4.43
C GLN A 151 -4.66 17.13 -2.94
N LEU A 152 -5.10 15.92 -2.62
CA LEU A 152 -5.25 15.43 -1.26
C LEU A 152 -4.24 14.31 -1.04
N ASP A 153 -3.38 14.48 -0.03
CA ASP A 153 -2.35 13.51 0.34
C ASP A 153 -2.56 13.06 1.78
N PHE A 154 -2.83 11.78 1.99
CA PHE A 154 -3.03 11.19 3.30
C PHE A 154 -1.76 10.49 3.78
N ARG A 155 -1.31 10.83 4.99
CA ARG A 155 -0.14 10.25 5.65
C ARG A 155 -0.53 9.68 7.00
N PRO A 156 -0.81 8.38 7.09
CA PRO A 156 -1.04 7.73 8.38
C PRO A 156 0.28 7.70 9.18
N ARG A 157 0.26 8.27 10.39
CA ARG A 157 1.34 8.21 11.38
C ARG A 157 0.86 7.50 12.63
N VAL A 158 0.74 6.18 12.64
CA VAL A 158 0.87 5.31 13.84
C VAL A 158 1.06 3.87 13.35
N GLU A 159 1.86 3.12 14.10
CA GLU A 159 2.28 1.73 13.94
C GLU A 159 1.13 0.77 13.60
N GLY A 160 1.21 0.12 12.43
CA GLY A 160 0.32 -1.00 12.10
C GLY A 160 -0.01 -1.13 10.61
N VAL A 161 -0.31 -2.36 10.20
CA VAL A 161 -0.59 -2.76 8.80
C VAL A 161 -2.05 -2.50 8.40
N ALA A 162 -2.89 -1.97 9.31
CA ALA A 162 -4.33 -1.86 9.10
C ALA A 162 -4.76 -0.52 8.45
N TRP A 163 -4.26 -0.30 7.23
CA TRP A 163 -4.62 0.85 6.37
C TRP A 163 -6.10 0.87 6.00
N TYR A 164 -6.75 -0.30 5.96
CA TYR A 164 -8.18 -0.45 5.67
C TYR A 164 -9.07 0.29 6.68
N ALA A 165 -8.58 0.54 7.90
CA ALA A 165 -9.31 1.32 8.88
C ALA A 165 -9.50 2.79 8.46
N CYS A 166 -8.61 3.30 7.61
CA CYS A 166 -8.68 4.66 7.09
C CYS A 166 -9.60 4.77 5.86
N ASP A 167 -10.08 3.66 5.29
CA ASP A 167 -10.86 3.65 4.04
C ASP A 167 -12.15 4.45 4.13
N SER A 168 -12.93 4.23 5.20
CA SER A 168 -14.18 4.96 5.44
C SER A 168 -13.95 6.46 5.69
N ILE A 169 -12.82 6.81 6.33
CA ILE A 169 -12.43 8.19 6.64
C ILE A 169 -12.02 8.92 5.36
N ILE A 170 -11.13 8.30 4.57
CA ILE A 170 -10.59 8.87 3.33
C ILE A 170 -11.68 8.99 2.27
N SER A 171 -12.42 7.92 1.99
CA SER A 171 -13.52 7.96 1.03
C SER A 171 -14.62 8.93 1.45
N GLY A 172 -14.93 9.00 2.75
CA GLY A 172 -15.92 9.93 3.30
C GLY A 172 -15.53 11.38 3.11
N ILE A 173 -14.30 11.76 3.43
CA ILE A 173 -13.86 13.16 3.29
C ILE A 173 -13.72 13.57 1.82
N VAL A 174 -13.22 12.69 0.96
CA VAL A 174 -13.11 12.95 -0.48
C VAL A 174 -14.50 13.18 -1.08
N SER A 175 -15.47 12.31 -0.76
CA SER A 175 -16.86 12.44 -1.20
C SER A 175 -17.52 13.74 -0.74
N GLU A 176 -17.31 14.15 0.52
CA GLU A 176 -17.90 15.38 1.06
C GLU A 176 -17.28 16.64 0.48
N ILE A 177 -15.96 16.61 0.26
CA ILE A 177 -15.25 17.65 -0.48
C ILE A 177 -15.82 17.77 -1.90
N GLU A 178 -16.01 16.67 -2.61
CA GLU A 178 -16.62 16.65 -3.96
C GLU A 178 -18.04 17.19 -3.96
N ASN A 179 -18.87 16.80 -3.00
CA ASN A 179 -20.24 17.32 -2.86
C ASN A 179 -20.25 18.83 -2.60
N SER A 180 -19.30 19.35 -1.82
CA SER A 180 -19.20 20.78 -1.50
C SER A 180 -18.66 21.63 -2.67
N MET A 181 -17.75 21.07 -3.47
CA MET A 181 -17.08 21.77 -4.56
C MET A 181 -17.78 21.58 -5.92
N GLY A 182 -18.71 20.64 -6.03
CA GLY A 182 -19.33 20.23 -7.29
C GLY A 182 -18.45 19.21 -8.01
N GLY A 183 -19.03 18.38 -8.86
CA GLY A 183 -18.31 17.30 -9.55
C GLY A 183 -17.04 17.79 -10.23
N GLY A 184 -15.89 17.25 -9.80
CA GLY A 184 -14.58 17.57 -10.35
C GLY A 184 -14.20 16.63 -11.50
N SER A 185 -13.39 17.11 -12.43
CA SER A 185 -12.76 16.28 -13.48
C SER A 185 -11.34 15.95 -13.08
N ASP A 186 -10.84 14.76 -13.43
CA ASP A 186 -9.46 14.37 -13.08
C ASP A 186 -8.42 15.32 -13.70
N ALA A 187 -7.43 15.70 -12.88
CA ALA A 187 -6.36 16.63 -13.26
C ALA A 187 -5.07 15.94 -13.70
N GLY A 188 -4.98 14.62 -13.53
CA GLY A 188 -3.84 13.79 -13.86
C GLY A 188 -4.19 12.30 -13.82
N ASP A 189 -3.16 11.45 -13.87
CA ASP A 189 -3.33 10.01 -13.85
C ASP A 189 -2.95 9.42 -12.49
N ALA A 190 -3.65 8.35 -12.11
CA ALA A 190 -3.23 7.52 -10.98
C ALA A 190 -1.87 6.87 -11.27
N ALA A 191 -1.10 6.56 -10.23
CA ALA A 191 0.16 5.86 -10.43
C ALA A 191 -0.09 4.52 -11.14
N SER A 192 0.72 4.28 -12.18
CA SER A 192 0.50 3.15 -13.08
C SER A 192 0.67 1.83 -12.35
N LYS A 193 -0.30 0.94 -12.56
CA LYS A 193 -0.23 -0.47 -12.12
C LYS A 193 0.50 -1.37 -13.12
N ALA A 194 1.03 -0.79 -14.21
CA ALA A 194 1.82 -1.53 -15.18
C ALA A 194 3.06 -2.10 -14.49
N ILE A 195 3.32 -3.39 -14.72
CA ILE A 195 4.42 -4.09 -14.07
C ILE A 195 5.74 -3.53 -14.65
N PRO A 196 6.61 -2.91 -13.83
CA PRO A 196 7.89 -2.42 -14.30
C PRO A 196 8.85 -3.58 -14.56
N ALA A 197 10.00 -3.26 -15.16
CA ALA A 197 11.11 -4.21 -15.25
C ALA A 197 11.41 -4.82 -13.87
N PRO A 198 11.76 -6.12 -13.82
CA PRO A 198 12.06 -6.78 -12.57
C PRO A 198 13.21 -6.08 -11.84
N PRO A 199 13.15 -5.99 -10.50
CA PRO A 199 14.15 -5.28 -9.74
C PRO A 199 15.48 -6.04 -9.75
N TRP A 200 16.58 -5.30 -9.65
CA TRP A 200 17.94 -5.86 -9.74
C TRP A 200 18.21 -6.97 -8.70
N TRP A 201 17.59 -6.90 -7.52
CA TRP A 201 17.76 -7.94 -6.50
C TRP A 201 17.15 -9.28 -6.94
N LEU A 202 16.06 -9.26 -7.70
CA LEU A 202 15.40 -10.47 -8.21
C LEU A 202 16.25 -11.11 -9.32
N LEU A 203 16.89 -10.28 -10.15
CA LEU A 203 17.91 -10.74 -11.11
C LEU A 203 19.13 -11.35 -10.39
N GLY A 204 19.61 -10.69 -9.33
CA GLY A 204 20.72 -11.19 -8.51
C GLY A 204 20.42 -12.54 -7.85
N LEU A 205 19.22 -12.72 -7.27
CA LEU A 205 18.77 -14.00 -6.74
C LEU A 205 18.73 -15.09 -7.81
N THR A 206 18.30 -14.75 -9.03
CA THR A 206 18.26 -15.69 -10.15
C THR A 206 19.66 -16.12 -10.57
N ALA A 207 20.62 -15.19 -10.62
CA ALA A 207 22.02 -15.50 -10.92
C ALA A 207 22.65 -16.41 -9.84
N LEU A 208 22.42 -16.11 -8.56
CA LEU A 208 22.89 -16.96 -7.45
C LEU A 208 22.27 -18.36 -7.50
N MET A 209 20.99 -18.46 -7.83
CA MET A 209 20.30 -19.74 -8.00
C MET A 209 20.91 -20.57 -9.12
N LEU A 210 21.20 -19.98 -10.27
CA LEU A 210 21.87 -20.67 -11.37
C LEU A 210 23.27 -21.16 -10.99
N LEU A 211 24.03 -20.37 -10.22
CA LEU A 211 25.35 -20.77 -9.72
C LEU A 211 25.27 -21.91 -8.70
N SER A 212 24.28 -21.88 -7.81
CA SER A 212 24.01 -22.97 -6.86
C SER A 212 23.68 -24.26 -7.61
N LEU A 213 22.75 -24.18 -8.57
CA LEU A 213 22.35 -25.31 -9.41
C LEU A 213 23.54 -25.88 -10.21
N TRP A 214 24.40 -25.01 -10.74
CA TRP A 214 25.62 -25.43 -11.43
C TRP A 214 26.59 -26.17 -10.51
N SER A 215 26.76 -25.69 -9.27
CA SER A 215 27.59 -26.37 -8.27
C SER A 215 27.02 -27.75 -7.93
N ASP A 216 25.71 -27.85 -7.72
CA ASP A 216 25.05 -29.09 -7.35
C ASP A 216 25.07 -30.12 -8.50
N ILE A 217 24.86 -29.69 -9.74
CA ILE A 217 24.99 -30.52 -10.94
C ILE A 217 26.42 -31.05 -11.10
N ASN A 218 27.43 -30.21 -10.88
CA ASN A 218 28.82 -30.65 -10.97
C ASN A 218 29.17 -31.67 -9.89
N LYS A 219 28.67 -31.50 -8.67
CA LYS A 219 28.82 -32.50 -7.60
C LYS A 219 28.14 -33.82 -7.97
N SER A 220 26.93 -33.78 -8.52
CA SER A 220 26.19 -34.99 -8.91
C SER A 220 26.82 -35.73 -10.09
N LEU A 221 27.39 -35.01 -11.07
CA LEU A 221 27.96 -35.60 -12.29
C LEU A 221 29.42 -36.02 -12.15
N PHE A 222 30.23 -35.25 -11.42
CA PHE A 222 31.69 -35.42 -11.37
C PHE A 222 32.22 -35.87 -10.00
N GLY A 223 31.36 -36.01 -8.99
CA GLY A 223 31.73 -36.58 -7.69
C GLY A 223 32.82 -35.81 -6.94
N ALA A 224 32.98 -34.52 -7.20
CA ALA A 224 34.02 -33.71 -6.56
C ALA A 224 33.69 -33.50 -5.08
N SER A 225 34.55 -34.06 -4.22
CA SER A 225 34.63 -33.83 -2.77
C SER A 225 34.85 -32.37 -2.41
#